data_AF-F6XNX7-F1
#
_entry.id   AF-F6XNX7-F1
#
_cell.length_a   1.000
_cell.length_b   1.000
_cell.length_c   1.000
_cell.angle_alpha   90.00
_cell.angle_beta   90.00
_cell.angle_gamma   90.00
#
_symmetry.space_group_name_H-M   'P 1'
#
loop_
_entity.id
_entity.type
_entity.pdbx_description
1 polymer ?
#
loop_
_entity_poly.entity_id
_entity_poly.type
_entity_poly.pdbx_seq_one_letter_code
_entity_poly.pdbx_strand_id
1 'polypeptide(L)'
;MLLGHGTKGIFELLSGWRRTRETLPFKDRVADAYSDVMVTYTMTSCLYFITFGMGASPFTNIEAVKVFCQNMCVSILLNYFYIFSFFGSCLVFAGQLEQNRYHSVFCCKIPSPEYLDRKPVWFQTMMNDGRQQTSHHETNPYQNHFIQHFLREHYNEWITNIYVKPFVVILYLIYASFSFMGCLQISDGANIINLLASDSPSVSYAVVQQKYFSNYSPVIGFYVYEPLEYWNSTVQEDLKKLCSGFHTVSWIEQFYQFLKAGNISASNRSDFIGVLQNTFLKKPEFQHFRNDIIFSKAGDESDIIASRVYLVARTSENKQKEVIELLEKLRPLSLLQSIRFIVFNPSFVFMDQYGLSVTMPVLISGFGVLVVLVLTFFLVIHPLGNFWLILSVTSIELGVLGLMTLWNVDMDCISILCLIYTLNFAMDHCAPLLYTFVLATEHTRTQCIKNSLQEHGTAILQNVTTFLIGLVPLLFVPSNLTFTLFKCLLLTGGCTLLHCFVILPVFLTFFPPSKKHHKKKKRAKRKEREEIECIEIQENTDHVTTV
;
A
#
# COMPACT_ATOMS: atom_id res chain seq x y z
N MET A 1 2.82 -8.69 -2.48
CA MET A 1 3.53 -7.75 -1.59
C MET A 1 4.75 -8.40 -0.93
N LEU A 2 4.58 -9.40 -0.05
CA LEU A 2 5.73 -10.07 0.60
C LEU A 2 6.76 -10.62 -0.40
N LEU A 3 6.30 -11.25 -1.48
CA LEU A 3 7.17 -11.74 -2.55
C LEU A 3 8.13 -10.65 -3.04
N GLY A 4 7.62 -9.44 -3.33
CA GLY A 4 8.43 -8.34 -3.87
C GLY A 4 9.53 -7.84 -2.92
N HIS A 5 9.25 -7.76 -1.60
CA HIS A 5 10.28 -7.39 -0.60
C HIS A 5 11.27 -8.53 -0.32
N GLY A 6 10.80 -9.79 -0.35
CA GLY A 6 11.64 -10.98 -0.17
C GLY A 6 12.61 -11.18 -1.33
N THR A 7 12.09 -11.16 -2.57
CA THR A 7 12.92 -11.33 -3.78
C THR A 7 13.90 -10.18 -3.98
N LYS A 8 13.59 -8.96 -3.50
CA LYS A 8 14.55 -7.85 -3.47
C LYS A 8 15.81 -8.24 -2.71
N GLY A 9 15.67 -8.74 -1.48
CA GLY A 9 16.82 -9.14 -0.66
C GLY A 9 17.67 -10.22 -1.32
N ILE A 10 17.01 -11.19 -1.97
CA ILE A 10 17.67 -12.26 -2.73
C ILE A 10 18.46 -11.69 -3.93
N PHE A 11 17.81 -10.91 -4.79
CA PHE A 11 18.45 -10.41 -6.01
C PHE A 11 19.56 -9.41 -5.72
N GLU A 12 19.40 -8.53 -4.73
CA GLU A 12 20.45 -7.60 -4.31
C GLU A 12 21.67 -8.35 -3.76
N LEU A 13 21.47 -9.36 -2.90
CA LEU A 13 22.58 -10.12 -2.32
C LEU A 13 23.31 -10.95 -3.39
N LEU A 14 22.57 -11.51 -4.36
CA LEU A 14 23.17 -12.18 -5.52
C LEU A 14 23.91 -11.20 -6.44
N SER A 15 23.39 -9.99 -6.64
CA SER A 15 24.06 -8.93 -7.40
C SER A 15 25.36 -8.52 -6.72
N GLY A 16 25.32 -8.30 -5.40
CA GLY A 16 26.48 -8.03 -4.54
C GLY A 16 27.52 -9.15 -4.63
N TRP A 17 27.10 -10.41 -4.49
CA TRP A 17 27.97 -11.58 -4.64
C TRP A 17 28.71 -11.60 -5.99
N ARG A 18 27.99 -11.37 -7.09
CA ARG A 18 28.57 -11.34 -8.45
C ARG A 18 29.57 -10.21 -8.66
N ARG A 19 29.49 -9.15 -7.87
CA ARG A 19 30.42 -8.01 -7.94
C ARG A 19 31.72 -8.25 -7.17
N THR A 20 31.74 -9.20 -6.26
CA THR A 20 32.96 -9.56 -5.51
C THR A 20 34.01 -10.18 -6.42
N ARG A 21 35.28 -10.05 -6.04
CA ARG A 21 36.40 -10.63 -6.81
C ARG A 21 36.43 -12.15 -6.63
N GLU A 22 36.39 -12.90 -7.72
CA GLU A 22 36.43 -14.38 -7.69
C GLU A 22 37.71 -14.97 -7.10
N THR A 23 38.80 -14.20 -7.04
CA THR A 23 40.08 -14.63 -6.48
C THR A 23 40.08 -14.66 -4.96
N LEU A 24 39.14 -13.97 -4.31
CA LEU A 24 39.03 -13.94 -2.86
C LEU A 24 38.43 -15.24 -2.32
N PRO A 25 38.84 -15.68 -1.11
CA PRO A 25 38.17 -16.77 -0.41
C PRO A 25 36.67 -16.53 -0.27
N PHE A 26 35.86 -17.59 -0.32
CA PHE A 26 34.40 -17.48 -0.24
C PHE A 26 33.93 -16.71 0.99
N LYS A 27 34.64 -16.84 2.13
CA LYS A 27 34.30 -16.15 3.39
C LYS A 27 34.37 -14.63 3.23
N ASP A 28 35.43 -14.13 2.60
CA ASP A 28 35.64 -12.70 2.40
C ASP A 28 34.65 -12.15 1.37
N ARG A 29 34.37 -12.92 0.31
CA ARG A 29 33.31 -12.57 -0.66
C ARG A 29 31.93 -12.47 -0.01
N VAL A 30 31.58 -13.39 0.90
CA VAL A 30 30.30 -13.32 1.60
C VAL A 30 30.26 -12.10 2.51
N ALA A 31 31.35 -11.83 3.25
CA ALA A 31 31.45 -10.66 4.12
C ALA A 31 31.28 -9.35 3.33
N ASP A 32 31.95 -9.22 2.19
CA ASP A 32 31.85 -8.05 1.31
C ASP A 32 30.40 -7.87 0.81
N ALA A 33 29.79 -8.92 0.26
CA ALA A 33 28.41 -8.86 -0.24
C ALA A 33 27.39 -8.50 0.88
N TYR A 34 27.58 -9.05 2.08
CA TYR A 34 26.74 -8.73 3.23
C TYR A 34 26.91 -7.28 3.70
N SER A 35 28.15 -6.81 3.81
CA SER A 35 28.46 -5.47 4.31
C SER A 35 27.84 -4.37 3.46
N ASP A 36 27.74 -4.64 2.16
CA ASP A 36 27.23 -3.72 1.16
C ASP A 36 25.69 -3.76 1.06
N VAL A 37 25.11 -4.96 0.99
CA VAL A 37 23.68 -5.13 0.70
C VAL A 37 22.80 -5.13 1.94
N MET A 38 23.22 -5.80 3.02
CA MET A 38 22.34 -6.04 4.18
C MET A 38 22.04 -4.78 4.98
N VAL A 39 22.91 -3.77 4.94
CA VAL A 39 22.65 -2.47 5.58
C VAL A 39 21.44 -1.80 4.93
N THR A 40 21.46 -1.71 3.60
CA THR A 40 20.36 -1.15 2.81
C THR A 40 19.09 -1.97 2.97
N TYR A 41 19.20 -3.30 2.97
CA TYR A 41 18.04 -4.17 3.18
C TYR A 41 17.40 -3.98 4.55
N THR A 42 18.21 -3.91 5.62
CA THR A 42 17.75 -3.65 7.00
C THR A 42 17.02 -2.31 7.08
N MET A 43 17.60 -1.26 6.51
CA MET A 43 16.96 0.06 6.46
C MET A 43 15.58 -0.02 5.81
N THR A 44 15.47 -0.69 4.67
CA THR A 44 14.18 -0.80 3.97
C THR A 44 13.19 -1.69 4.73
N SER A 45 13.61 -2.81 5.31
CA SER A 45 12.73 -3.63 6.14
C SER A 45 12.21 -2.87 7.37
N CYS A 46 13.02 -2.00 7.98
CA CYS A 46 12.58 -1.11 9.05
C CYS A 46 11.51 -0.10 8.57
N LEU A 47 11.66 0.48 7.37
CA LEU A 47 10.65 1.37 6.80
C LEU A 47 9.32 0.66 6.56
N TYR A 48 9.37 -0.57 6.04
CA TYR A 48 8.20 -1.42 5.90
C TYR A 48 7.55 -1.69 7.27
N PHE A 49 8.33 -2.02 8.29
CA PHE A 49 7.81 -2.25 9.64
C PHE A 49 7.16 -1.00 10.24
N ILE A 50 7.73 0.19 10.01
CA ILE A 50 7.15 1.44 10.52
C ILE A 50 5.87 1.81 9.76
N THR A 51 5.87 1.74 8.43
CA THR A 51 4.70 2.12 7.62
C THR A 51 3.52 1.16 7.84
N PHE A 52 3.75 -0.15 7.82
CA PHE A 52 2.71 -1.13 8.18
C PHE A 52 2.38 -1.08 9.68
N GLY A 53 3.35 -0.80 10.56
CA GLY A 53 3.11 -0.62 11.98
C GLY A 53 2.16 0.55 12.28
N MET A 54 2.29 1.65 11.53
CA MET A 54 1.34 2.76 11.58
C MET A 54 -0.05 2.35 11.05
N GLY A 55 -0.11 1.56 9.97
CA GLY A 55 -1.38 1.02 9.48
C GLY A 55 -2.07 0.07 10.47
N ALA A 56 -1.29 -0.65 11.28
CA ALA A 56 -1.75 -1.51 12.38
C ALA A 56 -2.17 -0.75 13.64
N SER A 57 -1.95 0.56 13.68
CA SER A 57 -2.24 1.41 14.83
C SER A 57 -3.74 1.48 15.15
N PRO A 58 -4.12 1.68 16.42
CA PRO A 58 -5.51 1.95 16.81
C PRO A 58 -6.12 3.18 16.12
N PHE A 59 -5.31 4.08 15.57
CA PHE A 59 -5.79 5.25 14.81
C PHE A 59 -6.42 4.88 13.45
N THR A 60 -6.15 3.67 12.93
CA THR A 60 -6.80 3.17 11.72
C THR A 60 -8.21 2.69 12.07
N ASN A 61 -9.25 3.35 11.59
CA ASN A 61 -10.64 2.97 11.93
C ASN A 61 -11.14 1.67 11.25
N ILE A 62 -10.37 1.08 10.33
CA ILE A 62 -10.77 -0.11 9.57
C ILE A 62 -10.04 -1.35 10.11
N GLU A 63 -10.79 -2.27 10.73
CA GLU A 63 -10.21 -3.46 11.36
C GLU A 63 -9.50 -4.40 10.37
N ALA A 64 -10.06 -4.56 9.16
CA ALA A 64 -9.43 -5.36 8.11
C ALA A 64 -8.03 -4.84 7.74
N VAL A 65 -7.84 -3.51 7.70
CA VAL A 65 -6.53 -2.88 7.46
C VAL A 65 -5.58 -3.20 8.60
N LYS A 66 -6.03 -3.11 9.86
CA LYS A 66 -5.18 -3.41 11.01
C LYS A 66 -4.67 -4.84 10.98
N VAL A 67 -5.56 -5.82 10.80
CA VAL A 67 -5.19 -7.23 10.73
C VAL A 67 -4.23 -7.50 9.59
N PHE A 68 -4.48 -6.92 8.41
CA PHE A 68 -3.57 -7.01 7.28
C PHE A 68 -2.19 -6.45 7.61
N CYS A 69 -2.14 -5.24 8.16
CA CYS A 69 -0.89 -4.57 8.50
C CYS A 69 -0.10 -5.30 9.60
N GLN A 70 -0.78 -5.85 10.61
CA GLN A 70 -0.16 -6.69 11.65
C GLN A 70 0.49 -7.94 11.03
N ASN A 71 -0.23 -8.65 10.17
CA ASN A 71 0.29 -9.81 9.46
C ASN A 71 1.47 -9.45 8.56
N MET A 72 1.42 -8.29 7.89
CA MET A 72 2.55 -7.78 7.12
C MET A 72 3.77 -7.52 7.99
N CYS A 73 3.64 -6.84 9.13
CA CYS A 73 4.75 -6.59 10.05
C CYS A 73 5.45 -7.89 10.49
N VAL A 74 4.68 -8.90 10.88
CA VAL A 74 5.21 -10.22 11.24
C VAL A 74 5.90 -10.87 10.05
N SER A 75 5.28 -10.82 8.87
CA SER A 75 5.83 -11.41 7.64
C SER A 75 7.14 -10.74 7.20
N ILE A 76 7.23 -9.42 7.30
CA ILE A 76 8.44 -8.64 6.98
C ILE A 76 9.57 -9.00 7.95
N LEU A 77 9.28 -9.10 9.25
CA LEU A 77 10.26 -9.48 10.26
C LEU A 77 10.79 -10.91 10.03
N LEU A 78 9.89 -11.87 9.78
CA LEU A 78 10.28 -13.24 9.46
C LEU A 78 11.10 -13.31 8.18
N ASN A 79 10.69 -12.58 7.14
CA ASN A 79 11.40 -12.51 5.88
C ASN A 79 12.79 -11.87 6.04
N TYR A 80 12.95 -10.86 6.89
CA TYR A 80 14.25 -10.28 7.21
C TYR A 80 15.22 -11.34 7.79
N PHE A 81 14.77 -12.09 8.81
CA PHE A 81 15.58 -13.17 9.38
C PHE A 81 15.84 -14.30 8.39
N TYR A 82 14.87 -14.62 7.54
CA TYR A 82 15.04 -15.62 6.48
C TYR A 82 16.15 -15.24 5.50
N ILE A 83 16.18 -13.99 5.03
CA ILE A 83 17.24 -13.50 4.13
C ILE A 83 18.59 -13.43 4.86
N PHE A 84 18.62 -12.88 6.07
CA PHE A 84 19.84 -12.74 6.86
C PHE A 84 20.49 -14.09 7.18
N SER A 85 19.71 -15.09 7.60
CA SER A 85 20.21 -16.37 8.11
C SER A 85 20.15 -17.51 7.10
N PHE A 86 18.95 -17.95 6.72
CA PHE A 86 18.75 -19.13 5.89
C PHE A 86 19.32 -18.93 4.48
N PHE A 87 18.90 -17.86 3.79
CA PHE A 87 19.41 -17.54 2.46
C PHE A 87 20.91 -17.25 2.50
N GLY A 88 21.38 -16.56 3.54
CA GLY A 88 22.81 -16.37 3.82
C GLY A 88 23.62 -17.64 3.90
N SER A 89 23.12 -18.62 4.64
CA SER A 89 23.75 -19.92 4.79
C SER A 89 23.81 -20.66 3.45
N CYS A 90 22.75 -20.56 2.65
CA CYS A 90 22.74 -21.08 1.27
C CYS A 90 23.78 -20.36 0.39
N LEU A 91 23.96 -19.05 0.53
CA LEU A 91 24.97 -18.30 -0.21
C LEU A 91 26.39 -18.73 0.17
N VAL A 92 26.66 -18.93 1.47
CA VAL A 92 27.93 -19.46 1.97
C VAL A 92 28.21 -20.85 1.39
N PHE A 93 27.21 -21.73 1.41
CA PHE A 93 27.31 -23.08 0.85
C PHE A 93 27.59 -23.04 -0.67
N ALA A 94 26.85 -22.20 -1.41
CA ALA A 94 27.06 -22.01 -2.84
C ALA A 94 28.47 -21.45 -3.14
N GLY A 95 28.95 -20.49 -2.35
CA GLY A 95 30.31 -19.95 -2.48
C GLY A 95 31.39 -21.00 -2.20
N GLN A 96 31.16 -21.92 -1.27
CA GLN A 96 32.06 -23.05 -1.02
C GLN A 96 32.08 -24.04 -2.19
N LEU A 97 30.94 -24.30 -2.83
CA LEU A 97 30.88 -25.12 -4.04
C LEU A 97 31.63 -24.43 -5.20
N GLU A 98 31.41 -23.13 -5.40
CA GLU A 98 32.06 -22.31 -6.42
C GLU A 98 33.59 -22.34 -6.27
N GLN A 99 34.11 -22.11 -5.05
CA GLN A 99 35.54 -22.12 -4.79
C GLN A 99 36.18 -23.50 -5.04
N ASN A 100 35.46 -24.58 -4.74
CA ASN A 100 35.93 -25.95 -4.92
C ASN A 100 35.67 -26.51 -6.35
N ARG A 101 35.16 -25.68 -7.26
CA ARG A 101 34.77 -26.05 -8.64
C ARG A 101 33.77 -27.20 -8.67
N TYR A 102 32.73 -27.13 -7.86
CA TYR A 102 31.57 -28.03 -7.96
C TYR A 102 30.44 -27.37 -8.76
N HIS A 103 29.73 -28.19 -9.53
CA HIS A 103 28.56 -27.75 -10.30
C HIS A 103 27.41 -27.38 -9.36
N SER A 104 26.75 -26.23 -9.58
CA SER A 104 25.75 -25.66 -8.66
C SER A 104 24.49 -26.52 -8.48
N VAL A 105 24.04 -27.24 -9.50
CA VAL A 105 22.85 -28.13 -9.44
C VAL A 105 23.21 -29.56 -9.01
N PHE A 106 24.17 -30.19 -9.69
CA PHE A 106 24.52 -31.60 -9.47
C PHE A 106 25.50 -31.86 -8.32
N CYS A 107 26.08 -30.82 -7.74
CA CYS A 107 27.08 -30.91 -6.67
C CYS A 107 28.24 -31.88 -7.00
N CYS A 108 28.56 -32.04 -8.29
CA CYS A 108 29.65 -32.86 -8.77
C CYS A 108 30.84 -31.98 -9.16
N LYS A 109 32.06 -32.50 -9.01
CA LYS A 109 33.27 -31.74 -9.31
C LYS A 109 33.35 -31.51 -10.82
N ILE A 110 33.56 -30.25 -11.21
CA ILE A 110 33.67 -29.85 -12.61
C ILE A 110 34.99 -30.41 -13.16
N PRO A 111 34.96 -31.16 -14.29
CA PRO A 111 36.16 -31.68 -14.93
C PRO A 111 37.12 -30.59 -15.37
N SER A 112 38.38 -30.95 -15.63
CA SER A 112 39.36 -29.99 -16.17
C SER A 112 38.91 -29.44 -17.53
N PRO A 113 39.30 -28.20 -17.87
CA PRO A 113 38.94 -27.57 -19.16
C PRO A 113 39.37 -28.43 -20.36
N GLU A 114 40.54 -29.06 -20.30
CA GLU A 114 41.04 -29.98 -21.33
C GLU A 114 40.14 -31.21 -21.57
N TYR A 115 39.45 -31.68 -20.53
CA TYR A 115 38.49 -32.77 -20.66
C TYR A 115 37.16 -32.27 -21.23
N LEU A 116 36.74 -31.05 -20.86
CA LEU A 116 35.52 -30.42 -21.38
C LEU A 116 35.63 -30.16 -22.88
N ASP A 117 36.77 -29.66 -23.37
CA ASP A 117 37.00 -29.36 -24.80
C ASP A 117 36.82 -30.59 -25.72
N ARG A 118 36.99 -31.80 -25.18
CA ARG A 118 36.81 -33.07 -25.91
C ARG A 118 35.37 -33.59 -25.93
N LYS A 119 34.46 -32.94 -25.21
CA LYS A 119 33.06 -33.38 -25.05
C LYS A 119 32.12 -32.63 -26.00
N PRO A 120 30.93 -33.18 -26.28
CA PRO A 120 29.93 -32.48 -27.08
C PRO A 120 29.48 -31.17 -26.41
N VAL A 121 29.10 -30.19 -27.24
CA VAL A 121 28.77 -28.81 -26.84
C VAL A 121 27.71 -28.73 -25.73
N TRP A 122 26.73 -29.64 -25.70
CA TRP A 122 25.72 -29.68 -24.64
C TRP A 122 26.33 -30.01 -23.26
N PHE A 123 27.30 -30.92 -23.21
CA PHE A 123 27.98 -31.32 -21.97
C PHE A 123 28.95 -30.24 -21.52
N GLN A 124 29.64 -29.60 -22.47
CA GLN A 124 30.47 -28.42 -22.22
C GLN A 124 29.64 -27.30 -21.60
N THR A 125 28.49 -26.98 -22.20
CA THR A 125 27.61 -25.91 -21.72
C THR A 125 27.03 -26.22 -20.34
N MET A 126 26.67 -27.48 -20.09
CA MET A 126 26.17 -27.92 -18.79
C MET A 126 27.25 -27.87 -17.70
N MET A 127 28.48 -28.30 -18.01
CA MET A 127 29.57 -28.42 -17.03
C MET A 127 30.55 -27.25 -17.04
N ASN A 128 30.24 -26.16 -17.75
CA ASN A 128 31.09 -24.97 -17.80
C ASN A 128 31.10 -24.28 -16.43
N ASP A 129 32.28 -23.94 -15.90
CA ASP A 129 32.41 -23.18 -14.66
C ASP A 129 32.38 -21.66 -14.88
N GLY A 130 32.18 -21.21 -16.13
CA GLY A 130 32.10 -19.79 -16.47
C GLY A 130 33.43 -19.05 -16.47
N ARG A 131 34.54 -19.72 -16.13
CA ARG A 131 35.89 -19.15 -16.18
C ARG A 131 36.48 -19.30 -17.57
N GLN A 132 36.30 -18.29 -18.43
CA GLN A 132 37.11 -18.19 -19.64
C GLN A 132 38.55 -17.84 -19.26
N GLN A 133 39.50 -18.75 -19.50
CA GLN A 133 40.92 -18.45 -19.49
C GLN A 133 41.28 -17.62 -20.74
N THR A 134 40.95 -16.32 -20.73
CA THR A 134 41.59 -15.39 -21.66
C THR A 134 42.90 -14.88 -21.04
N SER A 135 44.01 -15.22 -21.68
CA SER A 135 45.35 -14.74 -21.35
C SER A 135 45.41 -13.21 -21.36
N HIS A 136 45.92 -12.62 -20.27
CA HIS A 136 46.44 -11.24 -20.13
C HIS A 136 45.49 -10.04 -19.98
N HIS A 137 44.19 -10.20 -19.82
CA HIS A 137 43.34 -9.11 -19.30
C HIS A 137 42.44 -9.60 -18.17
N GLU A 138 42.55 -8.96 -16.99
CA GLU A 138 41.60 -9.06 -15.89
C GLU A 138 40.20 -8.67 -16.39
N THR A 139 39.49 -9.62 -16.98
CA THR A 139 38.10 -9.46 -17.38
C THR A 139 37.26 -9.66 -16.14
N ASN A 140 36.63 -8.58 -15.69
CA ASN A 140 35.74 -8.58 -14.53
C ASN A 140 34.59 -9.57 -14.81
N PRO A 141 34.44 -10.70 -14.09
CA PRO A 141 33.42 -11.72 -14.38
C PRO A 141 31.97 -11.22 -14.24
N TYR A 142 31.80 -10.02 -13.64
CA TYR A 142 30.65 -9.13 -13.78
C TYR A 142 30.25 -8.81 -15.25
N GLN A 143 30.94 -9.35 -16.27
CA GLN A 143 30.68 -9.05 -17.68
C GLN A 143 29.85 -10.14 -18.40
N ASN A 144 29.69 -11.33 -17.81
CA ASN A 144 29.08 -12.48 -18.51
C ASN A 144 27.55 -12.59 -18.35
N HIS A 145 26.92 -11.76 -17.52
CA HIS A 145 25.47 -11.78 -17.33
C HIS A 145 24.76 -10.94 -18.41
N PHE A 146 23.87 -11.56 -19.19
CA PHE A 146 23.20 -10.92 -20.33
C PHE A 146 22.54 -9.58 -19.99
N ILE A 147 21.72 -9.53 -18.92
CA ILE A 147 21.00 -8.30 -18.52
C ILE A 147 21.98 -7.19 -18.17
N GLN A 148 23.10 -7.55 -17.54
CA GLN A 148 24.09 -6.62 -17.06
C GLN A 148 24.94 -6.05 -18.19
N HIS A 149 25.34 -6.93 -19.12
CA HIS A 149 25.98 -6.55 -20.36
C HIS A 149 25.08 -5.63 -21.19
N PHE A 150 23.80 -5.96 -21.35
CA PHE A 150 22.83 -5.11 -22.03
C PHE A 150 22.68 -3.74 -21.34
N LEU A 151 22.52 -3.72 -20.01
CA LEU A 151 22.39 -2.48 -19.25
C LEU A 151 23.63 -1.59 -19.40
N ARG A 152 24.81 -2.18 -19.29
CA ARG A 152 26.09 -1.47 -19.37
C ARG A 152 26.40 -0.94 -20.77
N GLU A 153 26.35 -1.81 -21.77
CA GLU A 153 26.87 -1.50 -23.11
C GLU A 153 25.86 -0.79 -24.01
N HIS A 154 24.55 -1.05 -23.81
CA HIS A 154 23.51 -0.51 -24.69
C HIS A 154 22.64 0.51 -23.96
N TYR A 155 22.01 0.10 -22.87
CA TYR A 155 21.00 0.93 -22.19
C TYR A 155 21.59 2.21 -21.60
N ASN A 156 22.70 2.10 -20.87
CA ASN A 156 23.36 3.21 -20.19
C ASN A 156 23.87 4.29 -21.14
N GLU A 157 24.41 3.90 -22.30
CA GLU A 157 24.81 4.85 -23.35
C GLU A 157 23.60 5.55 -23.95
N TRP A 158 22.52 4.81 -24.21
CA TRP A 158 21.28 5.36 -24.76
C TRP A 158 20.61 6.37 -23.81
N ILE A 159 20.35 6.00 -22.55
CA ILE A 159 19.59 6.84 -21.62
C ILE A 159 20.34 8.12 -21.22
N THR A 160 21.68 8.09 -21.23
CA THR A 160 22.50 9.24 -20.87
C THR A 160 22.81 10.17 -22.05
N ASN A 161 22.42 9.78 -23.26
CA ASN A 161 22.61 10.56 -24.48
C ASN A 161 21.84 11.90 -24.41
N ILE A 162 22.50 12.98 -24.84
CA ILE A 162 21.94 14.34 -24.84
C ILE A 162 20.64 14.45 -25.66
N TYR A 163 20.49 13.66 -26.73
CA TYR A 163 19.30 13.68 -27.58
C TYR A 163 18.09 13.00 -26.93
N VAL A 164 18.31 12.05 -26.00
CA VAL A 164 17.22 11.31 -25.32
C VAL A 164 16.59 12.15 -24.20
N LYS A 165 17.37 13.03 -23.57
CA LYS A 165 16.93 13.87 -22.44
C LYS A 165 15.64 14.67 -22.71
N PRO A 166 15.50 15.44 -23.82
CA PRO A 166 14.27 16.19 -24.07
C PRO A 166 13.04 15.28 -24.20
N PHE A 167 13.17 14.11 -24.83
CA PHE A 167 12.06 13.14 -24.92
C PHE A 167 11.64 12.62 -23.54
N VAL A 168 12.60 12.35 -22.66
CA VAL A 168 12.29 11.92 -21.28
C VAL A 168 11.62 13.03 -20.47
N VAL A 169 12.02 14.29 -20.65
CA VAL A 169 11.34 15.43 -20.00
C VAL A 169 9.90 15.54 -20.51
N ILE A 170 9.67 15.42 -21.81
CA ILE A 170 8.31 15.43 -22.39
C ILE A 170 7.49 14.25 -21.84
N LEU A 171 8.06 13.05 -21.78
CA LEU A 171 7.40 11.88 -21.22
C LEU A 171 7.01 12.08 -19.75
N TYR A 172 7.89 12.68 -18.95
CA TYR A 172 7.59 13.01 -17.56
C TYR A 172 6.48 14.05 -17.42
N LEU A 173 6.45 15.08 -18.29
CA LEU A 173 5.37 16.05 -18.29
C LEU A 173 4.03 15.41 -18.62
N ILE A 174 3.99 14.51 -19.62
CA ILE A 174 2.79 13.73 -19.96
C ILE A 174 2.34 12.89 -18.76
N TYR A 175 3.27 12.11 -18.18
CA TYR A 175 3.00 11.31 -16.99
C TYR A 175 2.45 12.16 -15.84
N ALA A 176 3.09 13.30 -15.52
CA ALA A 176 2.68 14.20 -14.46
C ALA A 176 1.30 14.83 -14.74
N SER A 177 1.00 15.20 -15.99
CA SER A 177 -0.30 15.74 -16.38
C SER A 177 -1.43 14.72 -16.21
N PHE A 178 -1.24 13.47 -16.68
CA PHE A 178 -2.24 12.42 -16.47
C PHE A 178 -2.40 12.06 -15.01
N SER A 179 -1.29 11.95 -14.26
CA SER A 179 -1.31 11.69 -12.82
C SER A 179 -2.10 12.78 -12.08
N PHE A 180 -1.83 14.05 -12.37
CA PHE A 180 -2.53 15.17 -11.75
C PHE A 180 -4.02 15.21 -12.14
N MET A 181 -4.34 14.99 -13.42
CA MET A 181 -5.72 14.91 -13.89
C MET A 181 -6.49 13.80 -13.17
N GLY A 182 -5.89 12.63 -13.00
CA GLY A 182 -6.48 11.53 -12.25
C GLY A 182 -6.67 11.83 -10.77
N CYS A 183 -5.71 12.49 -10.12
CA CYS A 183 -5.84 12.92 -8.73
C CYS A 183 -6.98 13.91 -8.51
N LEU A 184 -7.35 14.73 -9.51
CA LEU A 184 -8.50 15.63 -9.44
C LEU A 184 -9.84 14.91 -9.62
N GLN A 185 -9.84 13.68 -10.15
CA GLN A 185 -11.04 12.90 -10.49
C GLN A 185 -11.23 11.69 -9.55
N ILE A 186 -10.69 11.76 -8.34
CA ILE A 186 -10.83 10.68 -7.35
C ILE A 186 -12.33 10.43 -7.07
N SER A 187 -12.77 9.21 -7.33
CA SER A 187 -14.11 8.71 -6.96
C SER A 187 -14.08 7.97 -5.62
N ASP A 188 -15.09 8.22 -4.80
CA ASP A 188 -15.27 7.53 -3.51
C ASP A 188 -15.72 6.08 -3.76
N GLY A 189 -14.93 5.09 -3.34
CA GLY A 189 -15.19 3.65 -3.55
C GLY A 189 -16.16 3.01 -2.56
N ALA A 190 -17.23 3.71 -2.21
CA ALA A 190 -18.15 3.28 -1.16
C ALA A 190 -19.15 2.18 -1.58
N ASN A 191 -18.99 1.55 -2.74
CA ASN A 191 -19.96 0.58 -3.22
C ASN A 191 -19.67 -0.84 -2.68
N ILE A 192 -20.47 -1.27 -1.71
CA ILE A 192 -20.41 -2.60 -1.07
C ILE A 192 -20.48 -3.73 -2.10
N ILE A 193 -21.16 -3.49 -3.24
CA ILE A 193 -21.31 -4.47 -4.32
C ILE A 193 -19.93 -4.86 -4.92
N ASN A 194 -18.94 -3.96 -4.88
CA ASN A 194 -17.59 -4.21 -5.42
C ASN A 194 -16.77 -5.20 -4.57
N LEU A 195 -17.18 -5.47 -3.32
CA LEU A 195 -16.55 -6.49 -2.47
C LEU A 195 -16.99 -7.92 -2.83
N LEU A 196 -18.11 -8.07 -3.52
CA LEU A 196 -18.66 -9.36 -3.90
C LEU A 196 -17.98 -9.89 -5.16
N ALA A 197 -17.98 -11.21 -5.33
CA ALA A 197 -17.56 -11.83 -6.58
C ALA A 197 -18.45 -11.33 -7.72
N SER A 198 -17.82 -10.97 -8.85
CA SER A 198 -18.47 -10.31 -9.99
C SER A 198 -19.63 -11.12 -10.57
N ASP A 199 -19.52 -12.45 -10.55
CA ASP A 199 -20.53 -13.37 -11.10
C ASP A 199 -21.52 -13.88 -10.04
N SER A 200 -21.57 -13.26 -8.85
CA SER A 200 -22.46 -13.73 -7.79
C SER A 200 -23.92 -13.30 -8.01
N PRO A 201 -24.90 -14.17 -7.70
CA PRO A 201 -26.32 -13.79 -7.72
C PRO A 201 -26.63 -12.56 -6.86
N SER A 202 -25.87 -12.37 -5.78
CA SER A 202 -25.98 -11.22 -4.87
C SER A 202 -25.70 -9.89 -5.56
N VAL A 203 -24.71 -9.83 -6.46
CA VAL A 203 -24.43 -8.64 -7.28
C VAL A 203 -25.60 -8.33 -8.20
N SER A 204 -26.12 -9.34 -8.91
CA SER A 204 -27.28 -9.17 -9.78
C SER A 204 -28.50 -8.67 -9.00
N TYR A 205 -28.78 -9.26 -7.83
CA TYR A 205 -29.87 -8.84 -6.97
C TYR A 205 -29.70 -7.38 -6.51
N ALA A 206 -28.50 -7.00 -6.05
CA ALA A 206 -28.22 -5.65 -5.60
C ALA A 206 -28.39 -4.61 -6.72
N VAL A 207 -27.90 -4.91 -7.92
CA VAL A 207 -28.04 -4.03 -9.10
C VAL A 207 -29.51 -3.86 -9.52
N VAL A 208 -30.29 -4.95 -9.55
CA VAL A 208 -31.72 -4.90 -9.87
C VAL A 208 -32.48 -4.12 -8.79
N GLN A 209 -32.22 -4.39 -7.51
CA GLN A 209 -32.82 -3.67 -6.38
C GLN A 209 -32.53 -2.17 -6.48
N GLN A 210 -31.29 -1.79 -6.78
CA GLN A 210 -30.88 -0.39 -6.93
C GLN A 210 -31.47 0.29 -8.17
N LYS A 211 -31.68 -0.45 -9.26
CA LYS A 211 -32.22 0.09 -10.52
C LYS A 211 -33.74 0.29 -10.46
N TYR A 212 -34.48 -0.66 -9.88
CA TYR A 212 -35.94 -0.68 -9.94
C TYR A 212 -36.63 -0.30 -8.63
N PHE A 213 -36.00 -0.52 -7.47
CA PHE A 213 -36.65 -0.40 -6.15
C PHE A 213 -35.98 0.62 -5.22
N SER A 214 -35.23 1.58 -5.76
CA SER A 214 -34.46 2.53 -4.96
C SER A 214 -35.23 3.78 -4.49
N ASN A 215 -36.39 4.10 -5.07
CA ASN A 215 -37.05 5.40 -4.90
C ASN A 215 -37.51 5.70 -3.46
N TYR A 216 -37.61 4.66 -2.63
CA TYR A 216 -38.11 4.68 -1.26
C TYR A 216 -37.20 3.88 -0.32
N SER A 217 -35.89 4.07 -0.43
CA SER A 217 -34.87 3.34 0.33
C SER A 217 -33.74 4.28 0.76
N PRO A 218 -33.17 4.10 1.97
CA PRO A 218 -33.47 3.07 2.98
C PRO A 218 -34.66 3.43 3.88
N VAL A 219 -35.30 2.40 4.46
CA VAL A 219 -36.29 2.57 5.54
C VAL A 219 -35.55 2.89 6.83
N ILE A 220 -35.75 4.09 7.35
CA ILE A 220 -35.02 4.60 8.51
C ILE A 220 -35.87 4.36 9.76
N GLY A 221 -35.35 3.61 10.72
CA GLY A 221 -35.99 3.45 12.02
C GLY A 221 -35.62 4.60 12.94
N PHE A 222 -36.62 5.27 13.49
CA PHE A 222 -36.51 6.25 14.56
C PHE A 222 -36.88 5.57 15.85
N TYR A 223 -35.91 5.41 16.75
CA TYR A 223 -36.04 4.71 18.01
C TYR A 223 -36.05 5.73 19.14
N VAL A 224 -37.23 5.98 19.70
CA VAL A 224 -37.40 6.75 20.93
C VAL A 224 -37.14 5.78 22.08
N TYR A 225 -36.03 5.97 22.77
CA TYR A 225 -35.56 5.06 23.83
C TYR A 225 -35.88 5.56 25.24
N GLU A 226 -36.70 6.60 25.35
CA GLU A 226 -37.09 7.21 26.61
C GLU A 226 -38.60 7.34 26.76
N PRO A 227 -39.11 7.27 28.00
CA PRO A 227 -40.54 7.49 28.25
C PRO A 227 -40.93 8.90 27.82
N LEU A 228 -41.91 8.99 26.93
CA LEU A 228 -42.53 10.25 26.51
C LEU A 228 -43.99 10.29 26.93
N GLU A 229 -44.45 11.48 27.28
CA GLU A 229 -45.86 11.74 27.53
C GLU A 229 -46.63 11.91 26.21
N TYR A 230 -46.94 10.81 25.53
CA TYR A 230 -47.63 10.84 24.23
C TYR A 230 -49.04 11.47 24.29
N TRP A 231 -49.63 11.60 25.48
CA TRP A 231 -50.90 12.30 25.71
C TRP A 231 -50.76 13.83 25.78
N ASN A 232 -49.54 14.37 25.89
CA ASN A 232 -49.26 15.80 25.95
C ASN A 232 -49.22 16.42 24.53
N SER A 233 -49.94 17.53 24.32
CA SER A 233 -50.05 18.20 23.01
C SER A 233 -48.72 18.72 22.48
N THR A 234 -47.81 19.18 23.36
CA THR A 234 -46.50 19.70 22.93
C THR A 234 -45.63 18.58 22.35
N VAL A 235 -45.63 17.42 23.01
CA VAL A 235 -44.91 16.22 22.53
C VAL A 235 -45.47 15.75 21.19
N GLN A 236 -46.79 15.83 21.02
CA GLN A 236 -47.45 15.49 19.75
C GLN A 236 -47.02 16.40 18.59
N GLU A 237 -46.95 17.70 18.83
CA GLU A 237 -46.49 18.66 17.82
C GLU A 237 -45.02 18.46 17.46
N ASP A 238 -44.15 18.21 18.45
CA ASP A 238 -42.73 17.97 18.23
C ASP A 238 -42.51 16.68 17.43
N LEU A 239 -43.22 15.59 17.76
CA LEU A 239 -43.21 14.35 16.97
C LEU A 239 -43.69 14.56 15.53
N LYS A 240 -44.73 15.39 15.34
CA LYS A 240 -45.25 15.70 14.01
C LYS A 240 -44.27 16.53 13.18
N LYS A 241 -43.57 17.49 13.81
CA LYS A 241 -42.48 18.25 13.16
C LYS A 241 -41.32 17.34 12.79
N LEU A 242 -40.92 16.43 13.68
CA LEU A 242 -39.85 15.46 13.41
C LEU A 242 -40.17 14.56 12.22
N CYS A 243 -41.43 14.13 12.10
CA CYS A 243 -41.88 13.28 11.00
C CYS A 243 -42.18 14.06 9.71
N SER A 244 -42.18 15.40 9.74
CA SER A 244 -42.55 16.22 8.59
C SER A 244 -41.54 16.08 7.45
N GLY A 245 -42.04 15.90 6.22
CA GLY A 245 -41.22 15.69 5.03
C GLY A 245 -40.84 14.24 4.74
N PHE A 246 -41.18 13.29 5.62
CA PHE A 246 -41.00 11.86 5.39
C PHE A 246 -42.32 11.15 5.10
N HIS A 247 -42.26 10.04 4.36
CA HIS A 247 -43.36 9.08 4.36
C HIS A 247 -43.26 8.23 5.63
N THR A 248 -44.28 8.31 6.48
CA THR A 248 -44.29 7.76 7.84
C THR A 248 -45.08 6.45 7.89
N VAL A 249 -44.49 5.41 8.45
CA VAL A 249 -45.21 4.26 9.00
C VAL A 249 -45.12 4.38 10.52
N SER A 250 -46.09 5.10 11.08
CA SER A 250 -46.10 5.52 12.48
C SER A 250 -47.37 5.04 13.19
N TRP A 251 -47.19 4.25 14.24
CA TRP A 251 -48.29 3.87 15.14
C TRP A 251 -48.94 5.10 15.78
N ILE A 252 -48.16 6.16 16.01
CA ILE A 252 -48.57 7.40 16.66
C ILE A 252 -49.59 8.14 15.78
N GLU A 253 -49.26 8.30 14.50
CA GLU A 253 -50.13 9.00 13.55
C GLU A 253 -51.43 8.23 13.32
N GLN A 254 -51.36 6.91 13.14
CA GLN A 254 -52.53 6.07 12.98
C GLN A 254 -53.38 6.01 14.24
N PHE A 255 -52.76 6.03 15.42
CA PHE A 255 -53.48 6.08 16.69
C PHE A 255 -54.22 7.41 16.88
N TYR A 256 -53.61 8.56 16.56
CA TYR A 256 -54.31 9.84 16.62
C TYR A 256 -55.44 9.96 15.59
N GLN A 257 -55.26 9.40 14.39
CA GLN A 257 -56.35 9.31 13.41
C GLN A 257 -57.49 8.43 13.92
N PHE A 258 -57.17 7.30 14.56
CA PHE A 258 -58.15 6.42 15.19
C PHE A 258 -58.94 7.12 16.31
N LEU A 259 -58.24 7.84 17.20
CA LEU A 259 -58.89 8.61 18.27
C LEU A 259 -59.82 9.70 17.71
N LYS A 260 -59.39 10.41 16.66
CA LYS A 260 -60.21 11.43 15.98
C LYS A 260 -61.43 10.82 15.29
N ALA A 261 -61.26 9.72 14.56
CA ALA A 261 -62.35 9.04 13.88
C ALA A 261 -63.38 8.47 14.87
N GLY A 262 -62.93 8.04 16.05
CA GLY A 262 -63.78 7.52 17.12
C GLY A 262 -64.35 8.57 18.07
N ASN A 263 -64.02 9.86 17.93
CA ASN A 263 -64.32 10.92 18.92
C ASN A 263 -63.93 10.53 20.37
N ILE A 264 -62.80 9.83 20.54
CA ILE A 264 -62.31 9.37 21.85
C ILE A 264 -61.30 10.40 22.37
N SER A 265 -61.58 11.06 23.50
CA SER A 265 -60.59 11.91 24.17
C SER A 265 -59.72 11.08 25.11
N ALA A 266 -58.46 10.87 24.75
CA ALA A 266 -57.48 10.19 25.59
C ALA A 266 -56.45 11.19 26.15
N SER A 267 -56.93 12.11 27.01
CA SER A 267 -56.14 13.22 27.55
C SER A 267 -55.23 12.81 28.73
N ASN A 268 -55.60 11.72 29.41
CA ASN A 268 -54.90 11.22 30.60
C ASN A 268 -54.06 9.97 30.25
N ARG A 269 -52.97 9.77 31.00
CA ARG A 269 -52.05 8.62 30.87
C ARG A 269 -52.77 7.26 30.86
N SER A 270 -53.63 7.01 31.85
CA SER A 270 -54.37 5.75 31.99
C SER A 270 -55.28 5.48 30.80
N ASP A 271 -55.98 6.52 30.35
CA ASP A 271 -56.96 6.41 29.27
C ASP A 271 -56.25 6.21 27.92
N PHE A 272 -55.14 6.93 27.71
CA PHE A 272 -54.29 6.77 26.53
C PHE A 272 -53.75 5.34 26.40
N ILE A 273 -53.11 4.85 27.47
CA ILE A 273 -52.48 3.52 27.45
C ILE A 273 -53.55 2.42 27.44
N GLY A 274 -54.66 2.63 28.15
CA GLY A 274 -55.80 1.72 28.15
C GLY A 274 -56.41 1.55 26.76
N VAL A 275 -56.71 2.65 26.05
CA VAL A 275 -57.27 2.61 24.69
C VAL A 275 -56.24 2.04 23.70
N LEU A 276 -54.97 2.40 23.83
CA LEU A 276 -53.89 1.88 22.99
C LEU A 276 -53.77 0.35 23.11
N GLN A 277 -53.67 -0.18 24.32
CA GLN A 277 -53.46 -1.62 24.54
C GLN A 277 -54.72 -2.45 24.35
N ASN A 278 -55.86 -1.98 24.85
CA ASN A 278 -57.08 -2.80 24.92
C ASN A 278 -57.99 -2.65 23.71
N THR A 279 -57.85 -1.58 22.94
CA THR A 279 -58.73 -1.29 21.81
C THR A 279 -57.94 -1.22 20.50
N PHE A 280 -56.98 -0.30 20.39
CA PHE A 280 -56.25 -0.08 19.12
C PHE A 280 -55.40 -1.29 18.73
N LEU A 281 -54.50 -1.75 19.59
CA LEU A 281 -53.59 -2.87 19.30
C LEU A 281 -54.29 -4.24 19.21
N LYS A 282 -55.56 -4.35 19.62
CA LYS A 282 -56.37 -5.58 19.45
C LYS A 282 -57.07 -5.64 18.10
N LYS A 283 -57.23 -4.52 17.39
CA LYS A 283 -57.81 -4.54 16.05
C LYS A 283 -56.83 -5.19 15.07
N PRO A 284 -57.31 -6.05 14.15
CA PRO A 284 -56.44 -6.76 13.20
C PRO A 284 -55.65 -5.81 12.30
N GLU A 285 -56.22 -4.64 11.97
CA GLU A 285 -55.58 -3.59 11.15
C GLU A 285 -54.30 -3.04 11.79
N PHE A 286 -54.26 -2.89 13.12
CA PHE A 286 -53.17 -2.21 13.83
C PHE A 286 -52.27 -3.16 14.63
N GLN A 287 -52.52 -4.46 14.56
CA GLN A 287 -51.79 -5.46 15.33
C GLN A 287 -50.28 -5.49 15.01
N HIS A 288 -49.90 -5.09 13.80
CA HIS A 288 -48.50 -5.02 13.37
C HIS A 288 -47.65 -4.03 14.20
N PHE A 289 -48.26 -2.99 14.78
CA PHE A 289 -47.58 -2.02 15.65
C PHE A 289 -47.26 -2.53 17.04
N ARG A 290 -47.77 -3.71 17.43
CA ARG A 290 -47.53 -4.26 18.77
C ARG A 290 -46.04 -4.45 19.06
N ASN A 291 -45.25 -4.75 18.04
CA ASN A 291 -43.79 -4.92 18.17
C ASN A 291 -43.03 -3.59 18.08
N ASP A 292 -43.73 -2.48 17.82
CA ASP A 292 -43.13 -1.15 17.70
C ASP A 292 -43.21 -0.35 19.01
N ILE A 293 -43.88 -0.88 20.04
CA ILE A 293 -44.10 -0.22 21.33
C ILE A 293 -43.71 -1.18 22.47
N ILE A 294 -42.83 -0.73 23.35
CA ILE A 294 -42.39 -1.48 24.53
C ILE A 294 -43.06 -0.90 25.76
N PHE A 295 -43.81 -1.74 26.47
CA PHE A 295 -44.50 -1.38 27.69
C PHE A 295 -43.76 -1.89 28.94
N SER A 296 -43.57 -1.04 29.94
CA SER A 296 -43.25 -1.43 31.32
C SER A 296 -44.53 -1.74 32.06
N LYS A 297 -44.47 -2.66 33.03
CA LYS A 297 -45.51 -2.80 34.06
C LYS A 297 -44.86 -2.64 35.42
N ALA A 298 -45.25 -1.60 36.16
CA ALA A 298 -44.88 -1.40 37.55
C ALA A 298 -46.17 -1.42 38.38
N GLY A 299 -46.54 -2.60 38.89
CA GLY A 299 -47.84 -2.80 39.54
C GLY A 299 -49.01 -2.72 38.54
N ASP A 300 -50.03 -1.93 38.85
CA ASP A 300 -51.20 -1.70 37.99
C ASP A 300 -50.94 -0.63 36.90
N GLU A 301 -49.83 0.09 36.98
CA GLU A 301 -49.47 1.11 35.99
C GLU A 301 -48.65 0.50 34.85
N SER A 302 -49.12 0.73 33.62
CA SER A 302 -48.37 0.41 32.40
C SER A 302 -47.80 1.69 31.81
N ASP A 303 -46.53 1.68 31.42
CA ASP A 303 -45.84 2.83 30.79
C ASP A 303 -45.23 2.47 29.46
N ILE A 304 -45.10 3.44 28.56
CA ILE A 304 -44.35 3.26 27.32
C ILE A 304 -42.90 3.64 27.60
N ILE A 305 -42.00 2.65 27.60
CA ILE A 305 -40.56 2.88 27.86
C ILE A 305 -39.85 3.33 26.60
N ALA A 306 -40.18 2.67 25.49
CA ALA A 306 -39.56 2.90 24.21
C ALA A 306 -40.57 2.62 23.11
N SER A 307 -40.41 3.34 22.00
CA SER A 307 -41.15 3.05 20.78
C SER A 307 -40.31 3.33 19.56
N ARG A 308 -40.71 2.73 18.44
CA ARG A 308 -40.07 2.98 17.15
C ARG A 308 -41.07 3.38 16.09
N VAL A 309 -40.61 4.19 15.15
CA VAL A 309 -41.35 4.64 13.97
C VAL A 309 -40.46 4.46 12.76
N TYR A 310 -41.04 4.00 11.64
CA TYR A 310 -40.31 3.88 10.39
C TYR A 310 -40.60 5.08 9.50
N LEU A 311 -39.53 5.78 9.10
CA LEU A 311 -39.58 6.90 8.17
C LEU A 311 -38.91 6.49 6.86
N VAL A 312 -39.51 6.89 5.75
CA VAL A 312 -38.96 6.68 4.42
C VAL A 312 -38.76 8.03 3.77
N ALA A 313 -37.51 8.34 3.46
CA ALA A 313 -37.15 9.50 2.66
C ALA A 313 -37.28 9.14 1.17
N ARG A 314 -37.78 10.09 0.37
CA ARG A 314 -37.70 9.97 -1.08
C ARG A 314 -36.29 10.33 -1.51
N THR A 315 -35.57 9.39 -2.13
CA THR A 315 -34.19 9.58 -2.59
C THR A 315 -34.15 9.86 -4.10
N SER A 316 -33.16 10.65 -4.54
CA SER A 316 -32.94 10.99 -5.96
C SER A 316 -31.89 10.05 -6.60
N GLU A 317 -31.37 10.39 -7.79
CA GLU A 317 -30.39 9.57 -8.52
C GLU A 317 -29.05 9.39 -7.79
N ASN A 318 -28.60 10.36 -6.97
CA ASN A 318 -27.34 10.30 -6.20
C ASN A 318 -27.52 9.73 -4.77
N LYS A 319 -28.00 8.49 -4.76
CA LYS A 319 -28.60 7.76 -3.62
C LYS A 319 -27.72 7.64 -2.38
N GLN A 320 -26.41 7.43 -2.53
CA GLN A 320 -25.54 7.11 -1.40
C GLN A 320 -25.05 8.36 -0.66
N LYS A 321 -24.71 9.42 -1.40
CA LYS A 321 -24.32 10.72 -0.82
C LYS A 321 -25.49 11.40 -0.12
N GLU A 322 -26.68 11.37 -0.71
CA GLU A 322 -27.89 11.94 -0.09
C GLU A 322 -28.27 11.25 1.21
N VAL A 323 -28.13 9.93 1.30
CA VAL A 323 -28.42 9.18 2.54
C VAL A 323 -27.38 9.50 3.62
N ILE A 324 -26.10 9.64 3.27
CA ILE A 324 -25.06 10.06 4.20
C ILE A 324 -25.32 11.49 4.69
N GLU A 325 -25.63 12.42 3.79
CA GLU A 325 -25.98 13.81 4.16
C GLU A 325 -27.22 13.89 5.05
N LEU A 326 -28.24 13.06 4.76
CA LEU A 326 -29.43 12.97 5.59
C LEU A 326 -29.08 12.47 7.00
N LEU A 327 -28.25 11.43 7.10
CA LEU A 327 -27.78 10.89 8.37
C LEU A 327 -26.96 11.93 9.16
N GLU A 328 -26.06 12.64 8.49
CA GLU A 328 -25.26 13.72 9.09
C GLU A 328 -26.13 14.89 9.59
N LYS A 329 -27.24 15.18 8.93
CA LYS A 329 -28.22 16.19 9.38
C LYS A 329 -29.10 15.70 10.52
N LEU A 330 -29.52 14.44 10.51
CA LEU A 330 -30.44 13.87 11.52
C LEU A 330 -29.75 13.59 12.86
N ARG A 331 -28.46 13.22 12.86
CA ARG A 331 -27.67 12.98 14.09
C ARG A 331 -27.64 14.16 15.06
N PRO A 332 -27.24 15.39 14.68
CA PRO A 332 -27.23 16.51 15.61
C PRO A 332 -28.66 16.85 16.08
N LEU A 333 -29.65 16.73 15.20
CA LEU A 333 -31.06 16.95 15.57
C LEU A 333 -31.54 15.97 16.65
N SER A 334 -31.02 14.73 16.66
CA SER A 334 -31.33 13.74 17.69
C SER A 334 -30.86 14.09 19.10
N LEU A 335 -29.86 14.99 19.19
CA LEU A 335 -29.28 15.45 20.46
C LEU A 335 -29.82 16.82 20.90
N LEU A 336 -30.29 17.63 19.95
CA LEU A 336 -30.73 19.02 20.17
C LEU A 336 -32.22 19.17 20.46
N GLN A 337 -33.05 18.21 20.02
CA GLN A 337 -34.49 18.29 20.21
C GLN A 337 -34.94 17.89 21.62
N SER A 338 -36.13 18.34 22.01
CA SER A 338 -36.84 17.94 23.24
C SER A 338 -37.02 16.42 23.36
N ILE A 339 -36.99 15.71 22.23
CA ILE A 339 -37.16 14.27 22.13
C ILE A 339 -35.81 13.63 21.81
N ARG A 340 -35.33 12.76 22.71
CA ARG A 340 -34.14 11.94 22.47
C ARG A 340 -34.50 10.70 21.66
N PHE A 341 -33.86 10.53 20.51
CA PHE A 341 -34.09 9.38 19.62
C PHE A 341 -32.79 8.90 18.97
N ILE A 342 -32.78 7.67 18.47
CA ILE A 342 -31.71 7.11 17.65
C ILE A 342 -32.24 6.85 16.26
N VAL A 343 -31.47 7.23 15.24
CA VAL A 343 -31.77 6.96 13.84
C VAL A 343 -30.94 5.76 13.40
N PHE A 344 -31.60 4.69 12.98
CA PHE A 344 -30.90 3.44 12.64
C PHE A 344 -31.52 2.72 11.43
N ASN A 345 -30.63 2.25 10.55
CA ASN A 345 -30.90 1.28 9.49
C ASN A 345 -29.70 0.31 9.46
N PRO A 346 -29.91 -1.00 9.22
CA PRO A 346 -28.80 -1.96 9.14
C PRO A 346 -27.69 -1.58 8.14
N SER A 347 -28.05 -0.88 7.05
CA SER A 347 -27.10 -0.40 6.05
C SER A 347 -26.19 0.73 6.55
N PHE A 348 -26.62 1.48 7.59
CA PHE A 348 -25.85 2.61 8.12
C PHE A 348 -24.53 2.17 8.75
N VAL A 349 -24.46 0.96 9.32
CA VAL A 349 -23.21 0.41 9.84
C VAL A 349 -22.13 0.36 8.76
N PHE A 350 -22.52 -0.03 7.54
CA PHE A 350 -21.62 -0.03 6.40
C PHE A 350 -21.37 1.41 5.91
N MET A 351 -22.40 2.24 5.79
CA MET A 351 -22.25 3.62 5.30
C MET A 351 -21.36 4.49 6.20
N ASP A 352 -21.45 4.36 7.52
CA ASP A 352 -20.60 5.08 8.48
C ASP A 352 -19.14 4.68 8.36
N GLN A 353 -18.88 3.40 8.10
CA GLN A 353 -17.55 2.90 7.82
C GLN A 353 -16.96 3.54 6.56
N TYR A 354 -17.79 3.82 5.54
CA TYR A 354 -17.38 4.49 4.30
C TYR A 354 -17.33 6.02 4.38
N GLY A 355 -18.20 6.67 5.18
CA GLY A 355 -18.18 8.12 5.38
C GLY A 355 -16.89 8.63 6.03
N LEU A 356 -16.23 7.79 6.84
CA LEU A 356 -14.91 8.04 7.41
C LEU A 356 -13.74 7.58 6.49
N SER A 357 -14.04 6.88 5.38
CA SER A 357 -13.08 6.13 4.57
C SER A 357 -12.28 6.94 3.57
N VAL A 358 -12.55 8.24 3.38
CA VAL A 358 -11.75 9.08 2.47
C VAL A 358 -10.77 9.95 3.26
N THR A 359 -11.27 10.59 4.31
CA THR A 359 -10.47 11.49 5.15
C THR A 359 -9.38 10.73 5.92
N MET A 360 -9.70 9.60 6.55
CA MET A 360 -8.72 8.87 7.37
C MET A 360 -7.59 8.24 6.53
N PRO A 361 -7.85 7.64 5.36
CA PRO A 361 -6.78 7.07 4.55
C PRO A 361 -5.94 8.06 3.78
N VAL A 362 -6.51 9.18 3.32
CA VAL A 362 -5.73 10.31 2.78
C VAL A 362 -4.86 10.91 3.88
N LEU A 363 -5.37 11.01 5.11
CA LEU A 363 -4.58 11.40 6.26
C LEU A 363 -3.50 10.36 6.58
N ILE A 364 -3.77 9.05 6.55
CA ILE A 364 -2.77 8.00 6.80
C ILE A 364 -1.70 7.95 5.70
N SER A 365 -2.07 8.10 4.42
CA SER A 365 -1.11 8.23 3.31
C SER A 365 -0.30 9.51 3.44
N GLY A 366 -0.93 10.65 3.74
CA GLY A 366 -0.24 11.92 3.99
C GLY A 366 0.67 11.89 5.21
N PHE A 367 0.26 11.22 6.29
CA PHE A 367 1.08 10.99 7.49
C PHE A 367 2.17 9.95 7.22
N GLY A 368 1.92 8.95 6.37
CA GLY A 368 2.90 7.97 5.92
C GLY A 368 3.99 8.61 5.07
N VAL A 369 3.62 9.50 4.14
CA VAL A 369 4.55 10.36 3.40
C VAL A 369 5.31 11.25 4.38
N LEU A 370 4.64 11.93 5.31
CA LEU A 370 5.31 12.79 6.31
C LEU A 370 6.28 12.00 7.20
N VAL A 371 5.90 10.80 7.65
CA VAL A 371 6.75 9.95 8.49
C VAL A 371 7.90 9.35 7.69
N VAL A 372 7.69 8.92 6.45
CA VAL A 372 8.79 8.52 5.57
C VAL A 372 9.71 9.71 5.29
N LEU A 373 9.19 10.92 5.07
CA LEU A 373 9.95 12.14 4.82
C LEU A 373 10.78 12.56 6.05
N VAL A 374 10.24 12.38 7.26
CA VAL A 374 10.95 12.60 8.53
C VAL A 374 11.99 11.50 8.79
N LEU A 375 11.66 10.22 8.56
CA LEU A 375 12.56 9.10 8.80
C LEU A 375 13.72 9.06 7.80
N THR A 376 13.48 9.33 6.52
CA THR A 376 14.54 9.42 5.51
C THR A 376 15.43 10.62 5.74
N PHE A 377 14.92 11.71 6.32
CA PHE A 377 15.74 12.84 6.76
C PHE A 377 16.76 12.45 7.85
N PHE A 378 16.38 11.56 8.79
CA PHE A 378 17.30 11.07 9.82
C PHE A 378 18.21 9.92 9.36
N LEU A 379 17.77 9.11 8.40
CA LEU A 379 18.54 7.96 7.88
C LEU A 379 19.57 8.31 6.81
N VAL A 380 19.45 9.47 6.14
CA VAL A 380 20.28 9.78 4.96
C VAL A 380 21.35 10.85 5.24
N ILE A 381 22.60 10.48 4.93
CA ILE A 381 23.83 11.28 5.17
C ILE A 381 23.90 12.58 4.34
N HIS A 382 23.08 12.74 3.28
CA HIS A 382 23.16 13.88 2.36
C HIS A 382 21.79 14.51 1.98
N PRO A 383 21.58 15.83 2.21
CA PRO A 383 20.28 16.48 2.04
C PRO A 383 19.77 16.49 0.59
N LEU A 384 20.66 16.63 -0.41
CA LEU A 384 20.26 16.60 -1.82
C LEU A 384 19.74 15.22 -2.26
N GLY A 385 20.34 14.13 -1.76
CA GLY A 385 19.87 12.78 -2.09
C GLY A 385 18.47 12.52 -1.54
N ASN A 386 18.23 12.95 -0.30
CA ASN A 386 16.92 12.86 0.32
C ASN A 386 15.86 13.70 -0.43
N PHE A 387 16.19 14.92 -0.88
CA PHE A 387 15.28 15.74 -1.68
C PHE A 387 14.81 15.02 -2.96
N TRP A 388 15.74 14.46 -3.73
CA TRP A 388 15.41 13.72 -4.95
C TRP A 388 14.67 12.42 -4.67
N LEU A 389 14.97 11.76 -3.55
CA LEU A 389 14.26 10.56 -3.12
C LEU A 389 12.79 10.87 -2.84
N ILE A 390 12.54 11.89 -2.01
CA ILE A 390 11.19 12.35 -1.66
C ILE A 390 10.42 12.75 -2.93
N LEU A 391 11.03 13.53 -3.82
CA LEU A 391 10.40 13.95 -5.07
C LEU A 391 10.04 12.75 -5.95
N SER A 392 10.94 11.79 -6.10
CA SER A 392 10.72 10.61 -6.95
C SER A 392 9.63 9.70 -6.39
N VAL A 393 9.66 9.44 -5.09
CA VAL A 393 8.68 8.58 -4.41
C VAL A 393 7.32 9.25 -4.39
N THR A 394 7.24 10.56 -4.11
CA THR A 394 5.99 11.31 -4.19
C THR A 394 5.43 11.31 -5.62
N SER A 395 6.28 11.43 -6.63
CA SER A 395 5.86 11.38 -8.03
C SER A 395 5.36 9.99 -8.45
N ILE A 396 5.96 8.91 -7.94
CA ILE A 396 5.44 7.54 -8.13
C ILE A 396 4.09 7.38 -7.42
N GLU A 397 3.98 7.81 -6.17
CA GLU A 397 2.74 7.70 -5.37
C GLU A 397 1.57 8.45 -6.05
N LEU A 398 1.80 9.69 -6.46
CA LEU A 398 0.80 10.50 -7.18
C LEU A 398 0.46 9.92 -8.54
N GLY A 399 1.41 9.27 -9.23
CA GLY A 399 1.12 8.63 -10.50
C GLY A 399 0.39 7.31 -10.38
N VAL A 400 0.66 6.51 -9.36
CA VAL A 400 -0.17 5.32 -9.09
C VAL A 400 -1.58 5.76 -8.70
N LEU A 401 -1.73 6.73 -7.80
CA LEU A 401 -3.02 7.31 -7.40
C LEU A 401 -3.78 7.92 -8.59
N GLY A 402 -3.12 8.69 -9.45
CA GLY A 402 -3.77 9.32 -10.60
C GLY A 402 -4.08 8.35 -11.73
N LEU A 403 -3.16 7.43 -12.06
CA LEU A 403 -3.41 6.46 -13.12
C LEU A 403 -4.43 5.40 -12.72
N MET A 404 -4.52 5.04 -11.44
CA MET A 404 -5.54 4.08 -11.00
C MET A 404 -6.95 4.68 -11.08
N THR A 405 -7.13 5.96 -10.76
CA THR A 405 -8.44 6.63 -10.94
C THR A 405 -8.81 6.73 -12.41
N LEU A 406 -7.85 7.09 -13.29
CA LEU A 406 -8.05 7.06 -14.74
C LEU A 406 -8.31 5.65 -15.29
N TRP A 407 -7.84 4.62 -14.59
CA TRP A 407 -8.12 3.21 -14.90
C TRP A 407 -9.38 2.68 -14.20
N ASN A 408 -10.26 3.59 -13.78
CA ASN A 408 -11.55 3.32 -13.17
C ASN A 408 -11.43 2.37 -11.96
N VAL A 409 -10.44 2.63 -11.10
CA VAL A 409 -10.28 1.99 -9.80
C VAL A 409 -10.77 2.97 -8.74
N ASP A 410 -11.77 2.54 -7.97
CA ASP A 410 -12.32 3.35 -6.91
C ASP A 410 -11.39 3.41 -5.69
N MET A 411 -11.42 4.51 -4.94
CA MET A 411 -10.69 4.64 -3.68
C MET A 411 -11.37 3.83 -2.58
N ASP A 412 -10.96 2.58 -2.44
CA ASP A 412 -11.36 1.67 -1.37
C ASP A 412 -10.19 1.33 -0.42
N CYS A 413 -10.52 0.63 0.66
CA CYS A 413 -9.59 0.12 1.67
C CYS A 413 -8.37 -0.61 1.06
N ILE A 414 -8.55 -1.27 -0.09
CA ILE A 414 -7.58 -2.15 -0.71
C ILE A 414 -6.60 -1.34 -1.57
N SER A 415 -7.14 -0.37 -2.30
CA SER A 415 -6.37 0.62 -3.05
C SER A 415 -5.46 1.41 -2.11
N ILE A 416 -5.94 1.76 -0.91
CA ILE A 416 -5.15 2.40 0.15
C ILE A 416 -3.98 1.50 0.59
N LEU A 417 -4.23 0.21 0.84
CA LEU A 417 -3.15 -0.74 1.18
C LEU A 417 -2.12 -0.87 0.04
N CYS A 418 -2.56 -0.80 -1.22
CA CYS A 418 -1.68 -0.79 -2.37
C CYS A 418 -0.84 0.49 -2.46
N LEU A 419 -1.39 1.66 -2.09
CA LEU A 419 -0.65 2.91 -2.01
C LEU A 419 0.41 2.86 -0.90
N ILE A 420 0.06 2.38 0.31
CA ILE A 420 1.04 2.16 1.39
C ILE A 420 2.18 1.22 0.93
N TYR A 421 1.85 0.17 0.20
CA TYR A 421 2.86 -0.72 -0.40
C TYR A 421 3.68 -0.02 -1.49
N THR A 422 3.05 0.82 -2.32
CA THR A 422 3.70 1.60 -3.40
C THR A 422 4.79 2.50 -2.85
N LEU A 423 4.50 3.24 -1.77
CA LEU A 423 5.46 4.08 -1.08
C LEU A 423 6.75 3.30 -0.72
N ASN A 424 6.57 2.13 -0.12
CA ASN A 424 7.67 1.28 0.30
C ASN A 424 8.42 0.63 -0.87
N PHE A 425 7.68 0.15 -1.88
CA PHE A 425 8.24 -0.46 -3.08
C PHE A 425 9.02 0.56 -3.93
N ALA A 426 8.56 1.80 -3.99
CA ALA A 426 9.27 2.90 -4.64
C ALA A 426 10.57 3.25 -3.87
N MET A 427 10.50 3.33 -2.54
CA MET A 427 11.67 3.54 -1.67
C MET A 427 12.72 2.44 -1.85
N ASP A 428 12.29 1.19 -1.99
CA ASP A 428 13.16 0.03 -2.17
C ASP A 428 14.11 0.14 -3.36
N HIS A 429 13.64 0.75 -4.45
CA HIS A 429 14.34 0.80 -5.72
C HIS A 429 14.96 2.17 -6.01
N CYS A 430 14.34 3.27 -5.57
CA CYS A 430 14.88 4.61 -5.76
C CYS A 430 16.05 4.92 -4.80
N ALA A 431 15.98 4.47 -3.55
CA ALA A 431 16.97 4.85 -2.52
C ALA A 431 18.39 4.32 -2.83
N PRO A 432 18.61 3.04 -3.18
CA PRO A 432 19.95 2.53 -3.50
C PRO A 432 20.57 3.24 -4.72
N LEU A 433 19.77 3.51 -5.74
CA LEU A 433 20.20 4.22 -6.96
C LEU A 433 20.66 5.65 -6.63
N LEU A 434 19.88 6.38 -5.84
CA LEU A 434 20.20 7.74 -5.43
C LEU A 434 21.41 7.80 -4.50
N TYR A 435 21.50 6.87 -3.56
CA TYR A 435 22.61 6.82 -2.61
C TYR A 435 23.95 6.58 -3.32
N THR A 436 23.99 5.58 -4.21
CA THR A 436 25.16 5.26 -5.02
C THR A 436 25.54 6.44 -5.92
N PHE A 437 24.56 7.11 -6.52
CA PHE A 437 24.80 8.33 -7.31
C PHE A 437 25.41 9.47 -6.48
N VAL A 438 24.90 9.71 -5.27
CA VAL A 438 25.37 10.79 -4.38
C VAL A 438 26.76 10.51 -3.82
N LEU A 439 27.06 9.23 -3.55
CA LEU A 439 28.37 8.80 -3.06
C LEU A 439 29.41 8.60 -4.16
N ALA A 440 28.99 8.52 -5.42
CA ALA A 440 29.88 8.33 -6.56
C ALA A 440 30.96 9.42 -6.59
N THR A 441 32.20 8.99 -6.81
CA THR A 441 33.38 9.87 -6.85
C THR A 441 33.79 10.31 -8.25
N GLU A 442 33.01 9.93 -9.26
CA GLU A 442 33.34 10.15 -10.67
C GLU A 442 33.27 11.63 -11.06
N HIS A 443 34.04 11.99 -12.09
CA HIS A 443 34.14 13.38 -12.56
C HIS A 443 32.90 13.85 -13.33
N THR A 444 32.18 12.95 -14.00
CA THR A 444 31.01 13.31 -14.82
C THR A 444 29.71 12.74 -14.25
N ARG A 445 28.64 13.53 -14.34
CA ARG A 445 27.29 13.15 -13.89
C ARG A 445 26.80 11.88 -14.57
N THR A 446 27.06 11.80 -15.88
CA THR A 446 26.74 10.65 -16.70
C THR A 446 27.42 9.39 -16.15
N GLN A 447 28.70 9.46 -15.78
CA GLN A 447 29.39 8.30 -15.22
C GLN A 447 28.85 7.89 -13.84
N CYS A 448 28.51 8.85 -12.98
CA CYS A 448 27.88 8.54 -11.69
C CYS A 448 26.56 7.74 -11.86
N ILE A 449 25.74 8.14 -12.83
CA ILE A 449 24.48 7.44 -13.14
C ILE A 449 24.74 6.07 -13.75
N LYS A 450 25.68 5.96 -14.69
CA LYS A 450 26.07 4.68 -15.29
C LYS A 450 26.53 3.69 -14.23
N ASN A 451 27.37 4.12 -13.28
CA ASN A 451 27.83 3.28 -12.19
C ASN A 451 26.65 2.85 -11.29
N SER A 452 25.75 3.78 -10.95
CA SER A 452 24.57 3.46 -10.12
C SER A 452 23.62 2.45 -10.78
N LEU A 453 23.32 2.62 -12.07
CA LEU A 453 22.52 1.68 -12.85
C LEU A 453 23.22 0.34 -13.07
N GLN A 454 24.55 0.33 -13.21
CA GLN A 454 25.31 -0.91 -13.32
C GLN A 454 25.27 -1.73 -12.03
N GLU A 455 25.26 -1.07 -10.89
CA GLU A 455 25.29 -1.69 -9.56
C GLU A 455 23.93 -2.27 -9.17
N HIS A 456 22.87 -1.46 -9.27
CA HIS A 456 21.54 -1.81 -8.76
C HIS A 456 20.55 -2.21 -9.87
N GLY A 457 20.79 -1.80 -11.13
CA GLY A 457 19.81 -1.96 -12.21
C GLY A 457 19.44 -3.42 -12.50
N THR A 458 20.41 -4.34 -12.50
CA THR A 458 20.12 -5.77 -12.73
C THR A 458 19.20 -6.33 -11.65
N ALA A 459 19.48 -6.04 -10.38
CA ALA A 459 18.67 -6.51 -9.25
C ALA A 459 17.26 -5.90 -9.28
N ILE A 460 17.13 -4.60 -9.56
CA ILE A 460 15.83 -3.93 -9.71
C ILE A 460 15.01 -4.60 -10.83
N LEU A 461 15.59 -4.83 -12.01
CA LEU A 461 14.86 -5.41 -13.13
C LEU A 461 14.40 -6.84 -12.82
N GLN A 462 15.26 -7.65 -12.20
CA GLN A 462 14.91 -9.01 -11.77
C GLN A 462 13.80 -9.01 -10.71
N ASN A 463 13.86 -8.10 -9.74
CA ASN A 463 12.86 -7.98 -8.70
C ASN A 463 11.49 -7.59 -9.27
N VAL A 464 11.44 -6.50 -10.04
CA VAL A 464 10.16 -6.02 -10.57
C VAL A 464 9.58 -7.01 -11.57
N THR A 465 10.40 -7.64 -12.42
CA THR A 465 9.91 -8.67 -13.35
C THR A 465 9.30 -9.85 -12.61
N THR A 466 9.97 -10.34 -11.56
CA THR A 466 9.45 -11.44 -10.72
C THR A 466 8.17 -11.04 -10.01
N PHE A 467 8.11 -9.81 -9.49
CA PHE A 467 6.92 -9.25 -8.87
C PHE A 467 5.75 -9.20 -9.86
N LEU A 468 5.95 -8.69 -11.08
CA LEU A 468 4.93 -8.62 -12.12
C LEU A 468 4.45 -10.01 -12.58
N ILE A 469 5.35 -10.98 -12.74
CA ILE A 469 4.98 -12.37 -13.03
C ILE A 469 4.15 -12.94 -11.88
N GLY A 470 4.49 -12.63 -10.64
CA GLY A 470 3.74 -13.03 -9.45
C GLY A 470 2.31 -12.45 -9.39
N LEU A 471 1.98 -11.43 -10.19
CA LEU A 471 0.62 -10.88 -10.30
C LEU A 471 -0.26 -11.67 -11.28
N VAL A 472 0.32 -12.46 -12.18
CA VAL A 472 -0.43 -13.19 -13.23
C VAL A 472 -1.55 -14.09 -12.67
N PRO A 473 -1.37 -14.84 -11.56
CA PRO A 473 -2.47 -15.62 -10.98
C PRO A 473 -3.72 -14.81 -10.60
N LEU A 474 -3.56 -13.52 -10.27
CA LEU A 474 -4.66 -12.64 -9.91
C LEU A 474 -5.63 -12.41 -11.08
N LEU A 475 -5.15 -12.47 -12.33
CA LEU A 475 -5.98 -12.29 -13.52
C LEU A 475 -7.01 -13.39 -13.72
N PHE A 476 -6.80 -14.56 -13.11
CA PHE A 476 -7.67 -15.74 -13.27
C PHE A 476 -8.74 -15.84 -12.18
N VAL A 477 -8.74 -14.94 -11.20
CA VAL A 477 -9.75 -14.93 -10.12
C VAL A 477 -10.89 -13.98 -10.51
N PRO A 478 -12.14 -14.47 -10.68
CA PRO A 478 -13.28 -13.66 -11.08
C PRO A 478 -13.82 -12.83 -9.90
N SER A 479 -13.06 -11.81 -9.50
CA SER A 479 -13.38 -10.93 -8.38
C SER A 479 -12.90 -9.51 -8.66
N ASN A 480 -13.79 -8.53 -8.54
CA ASN A 480 -13.48 -7.10 -8.68
C ASN A 480 -12.31 -6.69 -7.77
N LEU A 481 -12.31 -7.20 -6.55
CA LEU A 481 -11.24 -7.01 -5.57
C LEU A 481 -9.87 -7.44 -6.09
N THR A 482 -9.82 -8.61 -6.74
CA THR A 482 -8.56 -9.15 -7.26
C THR A 482 -8.09 -8.40 -8.50
N PHE A 483 -9.03 -7.94 -9.35
CA PHE A 483 -8.72 -7.06 -10.47
C PHE A 483 -8.21 -5.68 -10.02
N THR A 484 -8.80 -5.10 -8.97
CA THR A 484 -8.31 -3.87 -8.34
C THR A 484 -6.88 -4.04 -7.83
N LEU A 485 -6.62 -5.11 -7.07
CA LEU A 485 -5.27 -5.46 -6.61
C LEU A 485 -4.28 -5.59 -7.79
N PHE A 486 -4.67 -6.31 -8.84
CA PHE A 486 -3.83 -6.47 -10.02
C PHE A 486 -3.49 -5.12 -10.67
N LYS A 487 -4.49 -4.27 -10.95
CA LYS A 487 -4.29 -2.95 -11.57
C LYS A 487 -3.38 -2.06 -10.72
N CYS A 488 -3.65 -1.95 -9.42
CA CYS A 488 -2.85 -1.13 -8.51
C CYS A 488 -1.40 -1.61 -8.46
N LEU A 489 -1.17 -2.91 -8.27
CA LEU A 489 0.19 -3.46 -8.17
C LEU A 489 0.95 -3.43 -9.51
N LEU A 490 0.24 -3.58 -10.63
CA LEU A 490 0.81 -3.40 -11.96
C LEU A 490 1.30 -1.96 -12.16
N LEU A 491 0.48 -0.97 -11.78
CA LEU A 491 0.86 0.44 -11.80
C LEU A 491 2.04 0.71 -10.85
N THR A 492 2.05 0.15 -9.64
CA THR A 492 3.19 0.24 -8.71
C THR A 492 4.49 -0.21 -9.39
N GLY A 493 4.51 -1.42 -9.95
CA GLY A 493 5.71 -1.95 -10.61
C GLY A 493 6.12 -1.14 -11.85
N GLY A 494 5.14 -0.76 -12.68
CA GLY A 494 5.37 0.00 -13.91
C GLY A 494 5.90 1.42 -13.65
N CYS A 495 5.25 2.17 -12.75
CA CYS A 495 5.68 3.51 -12.36
C CYS A 495 7.06 3.49 -11.70
N THR A 496 7.34 2.52 -10.82
CA THR A 496 8.68 2.39 -10.21
C THR A 496 9.75 2.11 -11.27
N LEU A 497 9.52 1.20 -12.23
CA LEU A 497 10.47 0.96 -13.31
C LEU A 497 10.70 2.20 -14.17
N LEU A 498 9.62 2.89 -14.55
CA LEU A 498 9.69 4.12 -15.33
C LEU A 498 10.54 5.17 -14.61
N HIS A 499 10.35 5.32 -13.29
CA HIS A 499 11.14 6.24 -12.50
C HIS A 499 12.60 5.82 -12.37
N CYS A 500 12.90 4.59 -11.95
CA CYS A 500 14.27 4.13 -11.71
C CYS A 500 15.13 4.11 -12.97
N PHE A 501 14.57 3.75 -14.12
CA PHE A 501 15.34 3.56 -15.35
C PHE A 501 15.28 4.74 -16.31
N VAL A 502 14.20 5.52 -16.30
CA VAL A 502 13.99 6.57 -17.32
C VAL A 502 14.05 7.96 -16.69
N ILE A 503 13.14 8.26 -15.76
CA ILE A 503 12.98 9.62 -15.23
C ILE A 503 14.19 9.98 -14.34
N LEU A 504 14.42 9.21 -13.28
CA LEU A 504 15.43 9.54 -12.27
C LEU A 504 16.85 9.67 -12.87
N PRO A 505 17.33 8.77 -13.74
CA PRO A 505 18.62 8.92 -14.40
C PRO A 505 18.75 10.24 -15.16
N VAL A 506 17.77 10.62 -15.97
CA VAL A 506 17.83 11.85 -16.77
C VAL A 506 17.78 13.10 -15.87
N PHE A 507 16.86 13.13 -14.91
CA PHE A 507 16.71 14.29 -14.01
C PHE A 507 17.97 14.53 -13.17
N LEU A 508 18.62 13.47 -12.69
CA LEU A 508 19.88 13.58 -11.96
C LEU A 508 21.03 14.10 -12.83
N THR A 509 20.99 13.92 -14.16
CA THR A 509 22.01 14.52 -15.03
C THR A 509 21.95 16.05 -15.07
N PHE A 510 20.84 16.70 -14.67
CA PHE A 510 20.74 18.16 -14.69
C PHE A 510 21.42 18.83 -13.50
N PHE A 511 21.61 18.11 -12.38
CA PHE A 511 22.09 18.70 -11.12
C PHE A 511 23.54 18.29 -10.79
N PRO A 512 24.35 19.18 -10.18
CA PRO A 512 25.77 18.92 -9.91
C PRO A 512 25.98 18.02 -8.67
N PRO A 513 26.94 17.06 -8.70
CA PRO A 513 27.37 16.36 -7.50
C PRO A 513 28.13 17.32 -6.57
N SER A 514 27.96 17.12 -5.26
CA SER A 514 28.54 17.99 -4.22
C SER A 514 30.07 17.93 -4.24
N LYS A 515 30.72 19.03 -4.66
CA LYS A 515 32.20 19.19 -4.69
C LYS A 515 32.89 19.01 -3.32
N LYS A 516 32.14 19.01 -2.20
CA LYS A 516 32.68 18.87 -0.83
C LYS A 516 33.18 17.44 -0.54
N HIS A 517 32.57 16.40 -1.10
CA HIS A 517 32.93 15.01 -0.79
C HIS A 517 34.24 14.57 -1.47
N HIS A 518 34.51 15.09 -2.67
CA HIS A 518 35.77 14.85 -3.40
C HIS A 518 37.00 15.33 -2.62
N LYS A 519 36.89 16.42 -1.85
CA LYS A 519 37.97 16.91 -0.97
C LYS A 519 38.13 16.05 0.31
N LYS A 520 37.03 15.60 0.91
CA LYS A 520 37.03 14.80 2.16
C LYS A 520 37.55 13.37 1.93
N LYS A 521 37.13 12.70 0.85
CA LYS A 521 37.57 11.33 0.51
C LYS A 521 38.97 11.28 -0.10
N LYS A 522 39.42 12.33 -0.83
CA LYS A 522 40.84 12.45 -1.23
C LYS A 522 41.78 12.61 -0.02
N ARG A 523 41.30 13.24 1.06
CA ARG A 523 41.99 13.26 2.36
C ARG A 523 41.95 11.90 3.06
N ALA A 524 40.84 11.17 3.01
CA ALA A 524 40.72 9.83 3.63
C ALA A 524 41.57 8.78 2.91
N LYS A 525 41.51 8.68 1.57
CA LYS A 525 42.38 7.79 0.78
C LYS A 525 43.87 8.11 0.92
N ARG A 526 44.21 9.38 1.17
CA ARG A 526 45.59 9.78 1.47
C ARG A 526 46.03 9.28 2.85
N LYS A 527 45.17 9.38 3.87
CA LYS A 527 45.42 8.83 5.20
C LYS A 527 45.52 7.30 5.20
N GLU A 528 44.63 6.62 4.48
CA GLU A 528 44.63 5.16 4.37
C GLU A 528 45.89 4.65 3.64
N ARG A 529 46.37 5.38 2.63
CA ARG A 529 47.65 5.10 1.97
C ARG A 529 48.86 5.38 2.88
N GLU A 530 48.81 6.45 3.68
CA GLU A 530 49.82 6.76 4.70
C GLU A 530 49.83 5.69 5.82
N GLU A 531 48.67 5.16 6.23
CA GLU A 531 48.55 4.07 7.23
C GLU A 531 49.05 2.73 6.69
N ILE A 532 48.76 2.38 5.43
CA ILE A 532 49.27 1.16 4.78
C ILE A 532 50.80 1.24 4.59
N GLU A 533 51.34 2.40 4.17
CA GLU A 533 52.79 2.60 4.11
C GLU A 533 53.45 2.49 5.50
N CYS A 534 52.80 2.96 6.58
CA CYS A 534 53.32 2.80 7.93
C CYS A 534 53.32 1.34 8.40
N ILE A 535 52.30 0.56 8.04
CA ILE A 535 52.20 -0.87 8.37
C ILE A 535 53.25 -1.67 7.59
N GLU A 536 53.43 -1.40 6.29
CA GLU A 536 54.47 -2.05 5.48
C GLU A 536 55.89 -1.75 6.00
N ILE A 537 56.17 -0.52 6.44
CA ILE A 537 57.48 -0.14 7.03
C ILE A 537 57.72 -0.85 8.38
N GLN A 538 56.65 -1.10 9.14
CA GLN A 538 56.72 -1.76 10.45
C GLN A 538 56.77 -3.29 10.35
N GLU A 539 56.30 -3.89 9.25
CA GLU A 539 56.48 -5.31 8.94
C GLU A 539 57.83 -5.62 8.25
N ASN A 540 58.45 -4.65 7.55
CA ASN A 540 59.75 -4.81 6.86
C ASN A 540 60.97 -4.31 7.66
N THR A 541 60.86 -4.13 8.98
CA THR A 541 61.95 -3.57 9.78
C THR A 541 63.19 -4.48 9.86
N ASP A 542 63.08 -5.75 9.44
CA ASP A 542 64.20 -6.70 9.34
C ASP A 542 65.04 -6.57 8.06
N HIS A 543 64.67 -5.69 7.11
CA HIS A 543 65.44 -5.46 5.87
C HIS A 543 66.19 -4.12 5.79
N VAL A 544 66.13 -3.27 6.82
CA VAL A 544 66.75 -1.91 6.78
C VAL A 544 68.08 -1.81 7.56
N THR A 545 68.57 -2.90 8.16
CA THR A 545 69.88 -2.94 8.86
C THR A 545 70.98 -3.72 8.13
N THR A 546 70.95 -3.75 6.79
CA THR A 546 72.11 -4.18 5.98
C THR A 546 72.35 -3.27 4.77
N VAL A 547 72.84 -2.06 5.03
CA VAL A 547 73.77 -1.34 4.14
C VAL A 547 74.86 -0.72 4.99
#